data_AF-A0A845QF62-F1
#
_entry.id   AF-A0A845QF62-F1
#
_cell.length_a   1.000
_cell.length_b   1.000
_cell.length_c   1.000
_cell.angle_alpha   90.00
_cell.angle_beta   90.00
_cell.angle_gamma   90.00
#
_symmetry.space_group_name_H-M   'P 1'
#
loop_
_entity.id
_entity.type
_entity.pdbx_description
1 polymer ?
#
loop_
_entity_poly.entity_id
_entity_poly.type
_entity_poly.pdbx_seq_one_letter_code
_entity_poly.pdbx_strand_id
1 'polypeptide(L)'
;MYRNSFRLTNTEIDEAFATRQFRLVFQPKIDLTTSRMVGVEGFARWQHPEFGVIPPALFLPVLAQQGRNQELTRFVLAEAISLLNGFPQGDDGFTVSVNVAPDELADGSLPVSIRLALTSADLDPSRLVIDLPERGLATAPDRARDTIHALRQIGVGLAIECAPEPHLDFAAGDPPFDVAAFRELKIGGQAIIQFASRLEGTGLGLLNKRIAFARNHGMTTTAVGAETAESLGTLQRLGFAQVQGNAISQPLMPQDLAHFDAETTMAGLVNSTQERPKKKSPATPPPESLAAQPSAPRAKVQVVRGKASVELMTQGNEETATRIYRLSIPKPDNAVPGRPDAEDAEPRSFMSRLQRSLARSLNL
;
A
#
# COMPACT_ATOMS: atom_id res chain seq x y z
N MET A 1 -6.26 -9.24 -32.85
CA MET A 1 -6.84 -8.03 -32.23
C MET A 1 -7.69 -8.44 -31.04
N TYR A 2 -7.12 -8.54 -29.83
CA TYR A 2 -7.90 -8.85 -28.63
C TYR A 2 -8.25 -7.56 -27.89
N ARG A 3 -9.55 -7.40 -27.60
CA ARG A 3 -10.26 -6.16 -27.28
C ARG A 3 -10.63 -6.09 -25.79
N ASN A 4 -9.75 -6.55 -24.90
CA ASN A 4 -9.99 -6.49 -23.45
C ASN A 4 -9.29 -5.27 -22.86
N SER A 5 -9.84 -4.10 -23.17
CA SER A 5 -9.57 -2.87 -22.42
C SER A 5 -10.56 -2.79 -21.26
N PHE A 6 -10.06 -2.90 -20.04
CA PHE A 6 -10.82 -2.59 -18.85
C PHE A 6 -11.15 -1.09 -18.84
N ARG A 7 -12.42 -0.73 -18.71
CA ARG A 7 -12.83 0.66 -18.49
C ARG A 7 -13.58 0.68 -17.18
N LEU A 8 -13.07 1.45 -16.23
CA LEU A 8 -13.83 1.88 -15.07
C LEU A 8 -14.45 3.22 -15.46
N THR A 9 -15.76 3.20 -15.69
CA THR A 9 -16.57 4.36 -16.01
C THR A 9 -16.95 5.12 -14.74
N ASN A 10 -17.35 6.38 -14.87
CA ASN A 10 -17.88 7.14 -13.73
C ASN A 10 -19.11 6.45 -13.13
N THR A 11 -19.97 5.84 -13.94
CA THR A 11 -21.11 5.05 -13.47
C THR A 11 -20.68 3.88 -12.60
N GLU A 12 -19.67 3.08 -13.02
CA GLU A 12 -19.16 1.98 -12.19
C GLU A 12 -18.52 2.46 -10.89
N ILE A 13 -17.87 3.63 -10.89
CA ILE A 13 -17.31 4.25 -9.68
C ILE A 13 -18.44 4.71 -8.74
N ASP A 14 -19.46 5.40 -9.28
CA ASP A 14 -20.61 5.86 -8.52
C ASP A 14 -21.37 4.67 -7.91
N GLU A 15 -21.58 3.61 -8.70
CA GLU A 15 -22.16 2.35 -8.23
C GLU A 15 -21.28 1.70 -7.17
N ALA A 16 -19.95 1.72 -7.31
CA ALA A 16 -19.04 1.15 -6.33
C ALA A 16 -19.13 1.87 -4.97
N PHE A 17 -19.30 3.18 -4.95
CA PHE A 17 -19.58 3.92 -3.72
C PHE A 17 -20.98 3.62 -3.18
N ALA A 18 -22.01 3.68 -4.03
CA ALA A 18 -23.41 3.49 -3.63
C ALA A 18 -23.70 2.08 -3.09
N THR A 19 -23.09 1.06 -3.68
CA THR A 19 -23.30 -0.36 -3.34
C THR A 19 -22.25 -0.90 -2.38
N ARG A 20 -21.43 -0.02 -1.78
CA ARG A 20 -20.34 -0.38 -0.86
C ARG A 20 -19.47 -1.50 -1.45
N GLN A 21 -18.88 -1.28 -2.62
CA GLN A 21 -17.90 -2.21 -3.21
C GLN A 21 -16.49 -1.93 -2.71
N PHE A 22 -16.22 -0.71 -2.21
CA PHE A 22 -14.97 -0.43 -1.52
C PHE A 22 -14.96 -1.06 -0.12
N ARG A 23 -13.80 -1.57 0.28
CA ARG A 23 -13.50 -2.09 1.61
C ARG A 23 -12.15 -1.60 2.07
N LEU A 24 -11.96 -1.47 3.38
CA LEU A 24 -10.64 -1.25 3.97
C LEU A 24 -10.14 -2.58 4.56
N VAL A 25 -8.94 -2.98 4.17
CA VAL A 25 -8.19 -4.05 4.82
C VAL A 25 -7.01 -3.44 5.57
N PHE A 26 -6.61 -4.05 6.67
CA PHE A 26 -5.72 -3.45 7.65
C PHE A 26 -4.49 -4.32 7.83
N GLN A 27 -3.31 -3.75 7.59
CA GLN A 27 -2.07 -4.48 7.83
C GLN A 27 -1.49 -4.09 9.20
N PRO A 28 -1.18 -5.08 10.06
CA PRO A 28 -0.53 -4.83 11.34
C PRO A 28 0.81 -4.11 11.22
N LYS A 29 1.02 -3.14 12.10
CA LYS A 29 2.28 -2.42 12.34
C LYS A 29 2.84 -2.83 13.69
N ILE A 30 4.06 -3.36 13.70
CA ILE A 30 4.68 -3.99 14.86
C ILE A 30 5.84 -3.15 15.36
N ASP A 31 5.93 -2.96 16.67
CA ASP A 31 7.12 -2.42 17.31
C ASP A 31 8.21 -3.49 17.40
N LEU A 32 9.38 -3.21 16.83
CA LEU A 32 10.47 -4.18 16.71
C LEU A 32 11.15 -4.51 18.05
N THR A 33 10.95 -3.70 19.09
CA THR A 33 11.58 -3.91 20.40
C THR A 33 10.68 -4.75 21.30
N THR A 34 9.40 -4.40 21.36
CA THR A 34 8.40 -5.02 22.24
C THR A 34 7.64 -6.16 21.57
N SER A 35 7.77 -6.31 20.25
CA SER A 35 6.99 -7.24 19.42
C SER A 35 5.47 -7.05 19.52
N ARG A 36 5.01 -5.89 20.01
CA ARG A 36 3.59 -5.56 20.13
C ARG A 36 3.05 -4.93 18.85
N MET A 37 1.79 -5.20 18.56
CA MET A 37 1.05 -4.45 17.54
C MET A 37 0.74 -3.05 18.06
N VAL A 38 1.33 -2.03 17.45
CA VAL A 38 1.17 -0.61 17.84
C VAL A 38 0.16 0.13 16.98
N GLY A 39 -0.34 -0.53 15.94
CA GLY A 39 -1.35 0.02 15.07
C GLY A 39 -1.55 -0.82 13.82
N VAL A 40 -2.33 -0.28 12.91
CA VAL A 40 -2.55 -0.83 11.57
C VAL A 40 -2.54 0.27 10.52
N GLU A 41 -2.28 -0.09 9.29
CA GLU A 41 -2.50 0.78 8.13
C GLU A 41 -3.65 0.25 7.27
N GLY A 42 -4.59 1.14 6.95
CA GLY A 42 -5.74 0.86 6.10
C GLY A 42 -5.40 0.98 4.62
N PHE A 43 -5.66 -0.10 3.87
CA PHE A 43 -5.52 -0.15 2.43
C PHE A 43 -6.86 -0.40 1.76
N ALA A 44 -7.25 0.51 0.86
CA ALA A 44 -8.48 0.34 0.11
C ALA A 44 -8.42 -0.91 -0.79
N ARG A 45 -9.55 -1.58 -0.96
CA ARG A 45 -9.76 -2.67 -1.90
C ARG A 45 -11.09 -2.45 -2.57
N TRP A 46 -11.18 -2.70 -3.87
CA TRP A 46 -12.45 -2.66 -4.57
C TRP A 46 -12.92 -4.10 -4.84
N GLN A 47 -13.95 -4.53 -4.12
CA GLN A 47 -14.64 -5.79 -4.35
C GLN A 47 -15.63 -5.63 -5.51
N HIS A 48 -15.16 -5.84 -6.73
CA HIS A 48 -15.99 -5.70 -7.92
C HIS A 48 -16.81 -6.98 -8.16
N PRO A 49 -18.12 -6.88 -8.50
CA PRO A 49 -18.98 -8.05 -8.69
C PRO A 49 -18.48 -9.00 -9.79
N GLU A 50 -18.00 -8.47 -10.92
CA GLU A 50 -17.46 -9.30 -12.00
C GLU A 50 -15.97 -9.70 -11.82
N PHE A 51 -15.14 -8.79 -11.31
CA PHE A 51 -13.68 -8.94 -11.36
C PHE A 51 -13.04 -9.40 -10.04
N GLY A 52 -13.84 -9.52 -8.98
CA GLY A 52 -13.33 -9.81 -7.64
C GLY A 52 -12.55 -8.63 -7.07
N VAL A 53 -11.53 -8.90 -6.26
CA VAL A 53 -10.77 -7.87 -5.56
C VAL A 53 -9.79 -7.17 -6.51
N ILE A 54 -10.05 -5.91 -6.82
CA ILE A 54 -9.18 -5.03 -7.60
C ILE A 54 -8.23 -4.29 -6.64
N PRO A 55 -6.90 -4.33 -6.86
CA PRO A 55 -5.93 -3.65 -6.02
C PRO A 55 -5.87 -2.13 -6.28
N PRO A 56 -5.45 -1.32 -5.28
CA PRO A 56 -5.31 0.14 -5.38
C PRO A 56 -4.57 0.64 -6.62
N ALA A 57 -3.49 -0.03 -7.00
CA ALA A 57 -2.66 0.37 -8.14
C ALA A 57 -3.45 0.44 -9.47
N LEU A 58 -4.58 -0.27 -9.58
CA LEU A 58 -5.41 -0.27 -10.78
C LEU A 58 -6.55 0.76 -10.73
N PHE A 59 -7.11 1.07 -9.57
CA PHE A 59 -8.27 1.96 -9.47
C PHE A 59 -7.94 3.36 -8.93
N LEU A 60 -6.94 3.55 -8.08
CA LEU A 60 -6.58 4.87 -7.55
C LEU A 60 -6.23 5.88 -8.66
N PRO A 61 -5.45 5.54 -9.70
CA PRO A 61 -5.18 6.48 -10.79
C PRO A 61 -6.44 6.89 -11.55
N VAL A 62 -7.43 5.98 -11.64
CA VAL A 62 -8.72 6.26 -12.28
C VAL A 62 -9.53 7.23 -11.41
N LEU A 63 -9.66 6.96 -10.12
CA LEU A 63 -10.37 7.86 -9.19
C LEU A 63 -9.76 9.26 -9.20
N ALA A 64 -8.42 9.36 -9.18
CA ALA A 64 -7.73 10.64 -9.26
C ALA A 64 -8.05 11.40 -10.56
N GLN A 65 -8.01 10.73 -11.71
CA GLN A 65 -8.36 11.36 -13.01
C GLN A 65 -9.82 11.82 -13.09
N GLN A 66 -10.72 11.16 -12.35
CA GLN A 66 -12.14 11.52 -12.28
C GLN A 66 -12.47 12.48 -11.13
N GLY A 67 -11.47 12.97 -10.38
CA GLY A 67 -11.68 13.89 -9.25
C GLY A 67 -12.35 13.25 -8.03
N ARG A 68 -12.24 11.93 -7.86
CA ARG A 68 -12.95 11.15 -6.83
C ARG A 68 -12.10 10.83 -5.59
N ASN A 69 -10.91 11.42 -5.45
CA ASN A 69 -10.03 11.18 -4.29
C ASN A 69 -10.72 11.55 -2.97
N GLN A 70 -11.41 12.70 -2.89
CA GLN A 70 -12.12 13.12 -1.68
C GLN A 70 -13.24 12.14 -1.28
N GLU A 71 -13.94 11.55 -2.25
CA GLU A 71 -14.98 10.53 -1.97
C GLU A 71 -14.35 9.27 -1.38
N LEU A 72 -13.23 8.83 -1.93
CA LEU A 72 -12.48 7.71 -1.37
C LEU A 72 -11.95 8.04 0.03
N THR A 73 -11.38 9.23 0.25
CA THR A 73 -10.86 9.64 1.56
C THR A 73 -11.95 9.67 2.61
N ARG A 74 -13.15 10.19 2.30
CA ARG A 74 -14.29 10.13 3.22
C ARG A 74 -14.69 8.69 3.56
N PHE A 75 -14.71 7.80 2.57
CA PHE A 75 -14.95 6.37 2.80
C PHE A 75 -13.86 5.75 3.71
N VAL A 76 -12.59 5.99 3.42
CA VAL A 76 -11.46 5.45 4.19
C VAL A 76 -11.48 5.96 5.63
N LEU A 77 -11.77 7.25 5.85
CA LEU A 77 -11.90 7.82 7.19
C LEU A 77 -13.04 7.17 7.98
N ALA A 78 -14.20 6.96 7.35
CA ALA A 78 -15.33 6.32 7.99
C ALA A 78 -15.01 4.88 8.43
N GLU A 79 -14.36 4.08 7.58
CA GLU A 79 -13.96 2.71 7.90
C GLU A 79 -12.85 2.66 8.98
N ALA A 80 -11.87 3.57 8.91
CA ALA A 80 -10.81 3.67 9.91
C ALA A 80 -11.34 4.03 11.31
N ILE A 81 -12.27 4.99 11.38
CA ILE A 81 -12.93 5.38 12.63
C ILE A 81 -13.82 4.25 13.15
N SER A 82 -14.55 3.57 12.26
CA SER A 82 -15.34 2.39 12.63
C SER A 82 -14.47 1.31 13.28
N LEU A 83 -13.27 1.05 12.72
CA LEU A 83 -12.31 0.15 13.33
C LEU A 83 -11.87 0.64 14.71
N LEU A 84 -11.47 1.92 14.83
CA LEU A 84 -11.00 2.49 16.10
C LEU A 84 -12.04 2.45 17.23
N ASN A 85 -13.33 2.57 16.90
CA ASN A 85 -14.42 2.43 17.87
C ASN A 85 -14.59 0.99 18.37
N GLY A 86 -14.20 -0.01 17.57
CA GLY A 86 -14.16 -1.41 17.97
C GLY A 86 -12.93 -1.79 18.81
N PHE A 87 -11.88 -0.95 18.83
CA PHE A 87 -10.67 -1.15 19.63
C PHE A 87 -10.76 -0.38 20.95
N PRO A 88 -10.64 -1.05 22.12
CA PRO A 88 -10.76 -0.40 23.43
C PRO A 88 -9.85 0.82 23.54
N GLN A 89 -10.38 1.92 24.08
CA GLN A 89 -9.63 3.17 24.33
C GLN A 89 -8.43 2.98 25.29
N GLY A 90 -8.32 1.85 25.98
CA GLY A 90 -7.26 1.54 26.95
C GLY A 90 -6.00 0.87 26.38
N ASP A 91 -5.95 0.58 25.08
CA ASP A 91 -4.69 0.25 24.41
C ASP A 91 -3.95 1.57 24.13
N ASP A 92 -3.28 2.08 25.17
CA ASP A 92 -2.56 3.36 25.20
C ASP A 92 -1.53 3.45 24.06
N GLY A 93 -1.98 3.86 22.87
CA GLY A 93 -1.14 4.07 21.69
C GLY A 93 -1.51 3.30 20.43
N PHE A 94 -2.59 2.50 20.40
CA PHE A 94 -3.02 1.87 19.15
C PHE A 94 -3.52 2.92 18.14
N THR A 95 -2.96 2.88 16.93
CA THR A 95 -3.26 3.85 15.86
C THR A 95 -3.76 3.19 14.59
N VAL A 96 -4.60 3.90 13.83
CA VAL A 96 -4.95 3.54 12.46
C VAL A 96 -4.37 4.58 11.51
N SER A 97 -3.52 4.15 10.58
CA SER A 97 -2.97 5.00 9.52
C SER A 97 -3.85 4.93 8.26
N VAL A 98 -4.12 6.08 7.66
CA VAL A 98 -4.87 6.21 6.41
C VAL A 98 -4.06 6.95 5.36
N ASN A 99 -4.07 6.41 4.15
CA ASN A 99 -3.40 7.00 2.99
C ASN A 99 -4.26 8.09 2.36
N VAL A 100 -3.66 9.23 2.01
CA VAL A 100 -4.30 10.31 1.24
C VAL A 100 -3.60 10.53 -0.09
N ALA A 101 -4.31 11.04 -1.09
CA ALA A 101 -3.71 11.34 -2.37
C ALA A 101 -2.84 12.62 -2.29
N PRO A 102 -1.76 12.72 -3.09
CA PRO A 102 -0.91 13.92 -3.13
C PRO A 102 -1.68 15.22 -3.41
N ASP A 103 -2.68 15.16 -4.28
CA ASP A 103 -3.44 16.35 -4.71
C ASP A 103 -4.35 16.89 -3.59
N GLU A 104 -4.73 16.06 -2.60
CA GLU A 104 -5.56 16.47 -1.47
C GLU A 104 -4.83 17.40 -0.49
N LEU A 105 -3.50 17.38 -0.50
CA LEU A 105 -2.69 18.33 0.26
C LEU A 105 -2.82 19.77 -0.25
N ALA A 106 -3.18 19.94 -1.51
CA ALA A 106 -3.21 21.23 -2.20
C ALA A 106 -4.61 21.86 -2.32
N ASP A 107 -5.66 21.15 -1.87
CA ASP A 107 -7.06 21.51 -2.10
C ASP A 107 -7.78 22.05 -0.83
N GLY A 108 -7.17 21.92 0.34
CA GLY A 108 -7.69 22.47 1.61
C GLY A 108 -8.94 21.78 2.18
N SER A 109 -9.54 20.85 1.45
CA SER A 109 -10.73 20.07 1.85
C SER A 109 -10.42 18.93 2.83
N LEU A 110 -9.17 18.46 2.85
CA LEU A 110 -8.74 17.33 3.68
C LEU A 110 -8.90 17.59 5.21
N PRO A 111 -8.40 18.71 5.78
CA PRO A 111 -8.60 19.00 7.21
C PRO A 111 -10.08 19.12 7.58
N VAL A 112 -10.93 19.63 6.67
CA VAL A 112 -12.37 19.75 6.90
C VAL A 112 -13.01 18.37 7.01
N SER A 113 -12.68 17.47 6.09
CA SER A 113 -13.21 16.09 6.06
C SER A 113 -12.80 15.30 7.30
N ILE A 114 -11.54 15.43 7.72
CA ILE A 114 -11.02 14.77 8.93
C ILE A 114 -11.73 15.29 10.19
N ARG A 115 -11.83 16.62 10.35
CA ARG A 115 -12.52 17.22 11.51
C ARG A 115 -13.96 16.76 11.62
N LEU A 116 -14.69 16.75 10.49
CA LEU A 116 -16.09 16.28 10.46
C LEU A 116 -16.20 14.80 10.86
N ALA A 117 -15.32 13.95 10.33
CA ALA A 117 -15.32 12.53 10.63
C ALA A 117 -15.04 12.25 12.12
N LEU A 118 -14.03 12.89 12.69
CA LEU A 118 -13.66 12.75 14.11
C LEU A 118 -14.75 13.27 15.05
N THR A 119 -15.28 14.47 14.78
CA THR A 119 -16.33 15.08 15.63
C THR A 119 -17.59 14.22 15.68
N SER A 120 -17.94 13.56 14.57
CA SER A 120 -19.12 12.69 14.50
C SER A 120 -18.98 11.40 15.29
N ALA A 121 -17.76 11.01 15.66
CA ALA A 121 -17.45 9.73 16.28
C ALA A 121 -16.94 9.82 17.73
N ASP A 122 -16.75 11.03 18.27
CA ASP A 122 -16.17 11.27 19.59
C ASP A 122 -14.85 10.51 19.83
N LEU A 123 -14.01 10.49 18.78
CA LEU A 123 -12.73 9.77 18.77
C LEU A 123 -11.60 10.74 19.14
N ASP A 124 -10.67 10.30 20.00
CA ASP A 124 -9.40 11.00 20.20
C ASP A 124 -8.65 11.11 18.86
N PRO A 125 -8.42 12.33 18.33
CA PRO A 125 -7.71 12.54 17.08
C PRO A 125 -6.34 11.86 17.03
N SER A 126 -5.67 11.71 18.17
CA SER A 126 -4.31 11.16 18.27
C SER A 126 -4.21 9.69 17.81
N ARG A 127 -5.34 8.97 17.77
CA ARG A 127 -5.46 7.58 17.33
C ARG A 127 -5.50 7.44 15.80
N LEU A 128 -5.79 8.51 15.07
CA LEU A 128 -5.77 8.54 13.61
C LEU A 128 -4.43 9.10 13.10
N VAL A 129 -3.77 8.39 12.18
CA VAL A 129 -2.57 8.86 11.48
C VAL A 129 -2.91 9.12 10.02
N ILE A 130 -2.51 10.27 9.49
CA ILE A 130 -2.62 10.58 8.07
C ILE A 130 -1.23 10.40 7.43
N ASP A 131 -1.15 9.47 6.48
CA ASP A 131 0.05 9.20 5.71
C ASP A 131 0.13 10.16 4.51
N LEU A 132 1.02 11.15 4.61
CA LEU A 132 1.22 12.18 3.60
C LEU A 132 2.29 11.74 2.61
N PRO A 133 1.98 11.58 1.30
CA PRO A 133 2.96 11.19 0.31
C PRO A 133 4.09 12.23 0.18
N GLU A 134 5.35 11.79 0.20
CA GLU A 134 6.54 12.65 0.05
C GLU A 134 6.45 13.55 -1.19
N ARG A 135 5.93 12.98 -2.29
CA ARG A 135 5.74 13.73 -3.55
C ARG A 135 4.82 14.93 -3.37
N GLY A 136 3.71 14.79 -2.64
CA GLY A 136 2.74 15.87 -2.44
C GLY A 136 3.33 17.02 -1.62
N LEU A 137 4.11 16.68 -0.60
CA LEU A 137 4.87 17.63 0.21
C LEU A 137 5.89 18.42 -0.62
N ALA A 138 6.56 17.76 -1.57
CA ALA A 138 7.56 18.38 -2.43
C ALA A 138 6.95 19.27 -3.53
N THR A 139 5.82 18.86 -4.13
CA THR A 139 5.27 19.55 -5.31
C THR A 139 4.51 20.84 -5.00
N ALA A 140 3.96 20.98 -3.78
CA ALA A 140 3.15 22.14 -3.40
C ALA A 140 3.43 22.58 -1.95
N PRO A 141 4.67 23.00 -1.62
CA PRO A 141 5.12 23.17 -0.24
C PRO A 141 4.33 24.22 0.55
N ASP A 142 3.97 25.34 -0.07
CA ASP A 142 3.18 26.39 0.62
C ASP A 142 1.77 25.91 0.98
N ARG A 143 1.10 25.19 0.08
CA ARG A 143 -0.23 24.63 0.36
C ARG A 143 -0.16 23.46 1.34
N ALA A 144 0.87 22.63 1.21
CA ALA A 144 1.13 21.56 2.17
C ALA A 144 1.32 22.15 3.58
N ARG A 145 2.03 23.26 3.73
CA ARG A 145 2.22 23.95 5.01
C ARG A 145 0.89 24.32 5.67
N ASP A 146 -0.03 24.94 4.94
CA ASP A 146 -1.34 25.33 5.46
C ASP A 146 -2.17 24.11 5.88
N THR A 147 -2.18 23.06 5.04
CA THR A 147 -2.84 21.79 5.33
C THR A 147 -2.25 21.12 6.58
N ILE A 148 -0.91 21.02 6.67
CA ILE A 148 -0.20 20.43 7.82
C ILE A 148 -0.53 21.19 9.09
N HIS A 149 -0.49 22.53 9.05
CA HIS A 149 -0.86 23.35 10.19
C HIS A 149 -2.31 23.07 10.64
N ALA A 150 -3.26 23.03 9.70
CA ALA A 150 -4.66 22.72 10.02
C ALA A 150 -4.83 21.30 10.59
N LEU A 151 -4.13 20.29 10.08
CA LEU A 151 -4.17 18.93 10.61
C LEU A 151 -3.56 18.84 12.02
N ARG A 152 -2.47 19.56 12.27
CA ARG A 152 -1.86 19.66 13.60
C ARG A 152 -2.81 20.28 14.62
N GLN A 153 -3.57 21.31 14.24
CA GLN A 153 -4.59 21.90 15.11
C GLN A 153 -5.76 20.95 15.41
N ILE A 154 -6.06 20.01 14.50
CA ILE A 154 -7.06 18.95 14.75
C ILE A 154 -6.52 17.92 15.75
N GLY A 155 -5.20 17.71 15.81
CA GLY A 155 -4.56 16.79 16.75
C GLY A 155 -4.36 15.36 16.20
N VAL A 156 -4.56 15.15 14.89
CA VAL A 156 -4.23 13.86 14.27
C VAL A 156 -2.73 13.64 14.19
N GLY A 157 -2.30 12.38 14.22
CA GLY A 157 -0.92 12.04 13.90
C GLY A 157 -0.63 12.25 12.41
N LEU A 158 0.58 12.70 12.08
CA LEU A 158 1.04 12.82 10.70
C LEU A 158 2.26 11.94 10.46
N ALA A 159 2.27 11.23 9.34
CA ALA A 159 3.40 10.47 8.85
C ALA A 159 3.82 10.96 7.45
N ILE A 160 5.12 10.89 7.16
CA ILE A 160 5.64 11.07 5.80
C ILE A 160 5.79 9.69 5.17
N GLU A 161 5.12 9.45 4.05
CA GLU A 161 5.28 8.22 3.25
C GLU A 161 6.35 8.45 2.17
N CYS A 162 7.54 7.88 2.37
CA CYS A 162 8.68 8.08 1.49
C CYS A 162 8.51 7.37 0.15
N ALA A 163 8.84 8.08 -0.92
CA ALA A 163 8.95 7.49 -2.24
C ALA A 163 10.25 6.67 -2.38
N PRO A 164 10.29 5.66 -3.28
CA PRO A 164 11.53 4.93 -3.56
C PRO A 164 12.68 5.83 -4.02
N GLU A 165 12.37 6.80 -4.89
CA GLU A 165 13.25 7.89 -5.28
C GLU A 165 12.91 9.14 -4.46
N PRO A 166 13.89 9.84 -3.88
CA PRO A 166 13.62 10.98 -3.01
C PRO A 166 13.06 12.17 -3.80
N HIS A 167 11.93 12.69 -3.35
CA HIS A 167 11.37 13.98 -3.75
C HIS A 167 11.74 15.10 -2.77
N LEU A 168 12.10 14.75 -1.55
CA LEU A 168 12.62 15.67 -0.53
C LEU A 168 14.10 15.37 -0.27
N ASP A 169 14.90 16.43 -0.15
CA ASP A 169 16.28 16.31 0.30
C ASP A 169 16.37 16.33 1.82
N PHE A 170 16.25 15.15 2.42
CA PHE A 170 16.38 14.94 3.87
C PHE A 170 17.78 15.27 4.43
N ALA A 171 18.77 15.64 3.59
CA ALA A 171 20.11 16.05 4.02
C ALA A 171 20.38 17.56 3.88
N ALA A 172 19.54 18.32 3.17
CA ALA A 172 19.75 19.74 2.90
C ALA A 172 19.29 20.69 4.02
N GLY A 173 18.66 20.15 5.08
CA GLY A 173 18.10 20.91 6.20
C GLY A 173 16.59 20.76 6.28
N ASP A 174 15.94 21.71 6.95
CA ASP A 174 14.50 21.64 7.19
C ASP A 174 13.72 21.90 5.88
N PRO A 175 12.77 21.03 5.51
CA PRO A 175 11.88 21.24 4.38
C PRO A 175 10.97 22.47 4.61
N PRO A 176 10.33 23.00 3.56
CA PRO A 176 9.53 24.23 3.60
C PRO A 176 8.16 24.10 4.33
N PHE A 177 8.03 23.14 5.23
CA PHE A 177 6.86 22.86 6.07
C PHE A 177 7.29 22.51 7.50
N ASP A 178 6.37 22.63 8.45
CA ASP A 178 6.63 22.35 9.87
C ASP A 178 6.87 20.85 10.11
N VAL A 179 8.15 20.44 10.14
CA VAL A 179 8.55 19.05 10.37
C VAL A 179 8.14 18.55 11.75
N ALA A 180 8.05 19.45 12.74
CA ALA A 180 7.65 19.08 14.10
C ALA A 180 6.18 18.64 14.19
N ALA A 181 5.40 18.81 13.12
CA ALA A 181 4.04 18.27 13.02
C ALA A 181 4.01 16.76 12.73
N PHE A 182 5.12 16.17 12.27
CA PHE A 182 5.20 14.75 11.90
C PHE A 182 5.78 13.91 13.04
N ARG A 183 5.13 12.79 13.34
CA ARG A 183 5.58 11.83 14.36
C ARG A 183 6.23 10.58 13.78
N GLU A 184 6.07 10.35 12.48
CA GLU A 184 6.47 9.09 11.84
C GLU A 184 7.04 9.34 10.44
N LEU A 185 8.12 8.62 10.11
CA LEU A 185 8.68 8.54 8.77
C LEU A 185 8.57 7.09 8.30
N LYS A 186 7.72 6.84 7.32
CA LYS A 186 7.51 5.53 6.71
C LYS A 186 8.42 5.39 5.50
N ILE A 187 9.21 4.32 5.48
CA ILE A 187 10.21 4.07 4.45
C ILE A 187 9.95 2.69 3.85
N GLY A 188 9.50 2.65 2.60
CA GLY A 188 9.03 1.43 1.95
C GLY A 188 9.99 0.72 0.97
N GLY A 189 9.75 -0.60 0.81
CA GLY A 189 9.86 -1.36 -0.43
C GLY A 189 11.27 -1.72 -0.96
N GLN A 190 11.41 -1.72 -2.29
CA GLN A 190 12.65 -2.00 -3.02
C GLN A 190 13.84 -1.16 -2.53
N ALA A 191 13.64 0.00 -1.88
CA ALA A 191 14.72 0.75 -1.26
C ALA A 191 15.41 -0.05 -0.12
N ILE A 192 14.64 -0.80 0.68
CA ILE A 192 15.12 -1.70 1.74
C ILE A 192 15.68 -3.02 1.14
N ILE A 193 15.04 -3.56 0.09
CA ILE A 193 15.46 -4.82 -0.54
C ILE A 193 16.71 -4.63 -1.43
N GLN A 194 16.81 -3.52 -2.17
CA GLN A 194 18.02 -3.14 -2.91
C GLN A 194 19.15 -2.75 -1.97
N PHE A 195 18.83 -2.21 -0.79
CA PHE A 195 19.75 -2.00 0.31
C PHE A 195 20.34 -3.33 0.85
N ALA A 196 19.50 -4.35 1.07
CA ALA A 196 19.96 -5.65 1.56
C ALA A 196 20.77 -6.44 0.52
N SER A 197 20.56 -6.20 -0.77
CA SER A 197 21.23 -6.91 -1.87
C SER A 197 22.45 -6.19 -2.44
N ARG A 198 22.68 -4.92 -2.13
CA ARG A 198 23.86 -4.14 -2.54
C ARG A 198 24.57 -3.59 -1.31
N LEU A 199 25.52 -4.36 -0.79
CA LEU A 199 26.37 -3.94 0.33
C LEU A 199 27.35 -2.79 0.01
N GLU A 200 27.31 -2.21 -1.21
CA GLU A 200 28.12 -1.04 -1.58
C GLU A 200 27.32 -0.11 -2.52
N GLY A 201 27.21 1.18 -2.17
CA GLY A 201 26.67 2.23 -3.06
C GLY A 201 25.76 3.29 -2.43
N THR A 202 25.21 4.16 -3.28
CA THR A 202 24.42 5.37 -2.93
C THR A 202 23.10 5.08 -2.18
N GLY A 203 22.55 3.86 -2.28
CA GLY A 203 21.30 3.46 -1.63
C GLY A 203 21.39 3.38 -0.09
N LEU A 204 22.51 2.87 0.45
CA LEU A 204 22.80 2.89 1.89
C LEU A 204 22.83 4.34 2.42
N GLY A 205 23.42 5.25 1.64
CA GLY A 205 23.50 6.66 1.96
C GLY A 205 22.12 7.33 2.06
N LEU A 206 21.22 7.04 1.11
CA LEU A 206 19.86 7.59 1.14
C LEU A 206 19.06 7.08 2.34
N LEU A 207 19.12 5.78 2.62
CA LEU A 207 18.42 5.21 3.78
C LEU A 207 18.94 5.81 5.09
N ASN A 208 20.26 5.87 5.26
CA ASN A 208 20.88 6.45 6.45
C ASN A 208 20.52 7.93 6.62
N LYS A 209 20.41 8.69 5.52
CA LYS A 209 19.94 10.08 5.57
C LYS A 209 18.51 10.18 6.08
N ARG A 210 17.59 9.35 5.59
CA ARG A 210 16.19 9.31 6.04
C ARG A 210 16.07 8.92 7.52
N ILE A 211 16.78 7.88 7.94
CA ILE A 211 16.79 7.44 9.35
C ILE A 211 17.39 8.52 10.25
N ALA A 212 18.50 9.14 9.84
CA ALA A 212 19.11 10.24 10.58
C ALA A 212 18.17 11.45 10.66
N PHE A 213 17.48 11.79 9.58
CA PHE A 213 16.49 12.85 9.56
C PHE A 213 15.35 12.59 10.55
N ALA A 214 14.75 11.39 10.51
CA ALA A 214 13.70 11.01 11.44
C ALA A 214 14.18 11.13 12.89
N ARG A 215 15.35 10.58 13.21
CA ARG A 215 15.94 10.64 14.56
C ARG A 215 16.18 12.08 15.01
N ASN A 216 16.71 12.94 14.15
CA ASN A 216 17.00 14.33 14.49
C ASN A 216 15.73 15.15 14.77
N HIS A 217 14.58 14.72 14.25
CA HIS A 217 13.28 15.36 14.44
C HIS A 217 12.36 14.62 15.42
N GLY A 218 12.87 13.60 16.13
CA GLY A 218 12.07 12.83 17.09
C GLY A 218 10.97 11.97 16.45
N MET A 219 11.09 11.65 15.15
CA MET A 219 10.13 10.78 14.46
C MET A 219 10.43 9.31 14.69
N THR A 220 9.36 8.52 14.77
CA THR A 220 9.41 7.06 14.71
C THR A 220 9.66 6.61 13.28
N THR A 221 10.59 5.68 13.06
CA THR A 221 10.88 5.10 11.73
C THR A 221 10.13 3.79 11.54
N THR A 222 9.34 3.71 10.46
CA THR A 222 8.58 2.50 10.11
C THR A 222 9.09 1.93 8.80
N ALA A 223 9.53 0.67 8.81
CA ALA A 223 9.89 -0.07 7.62
C ALA A 223 8.63 -0.67 6.98
N VAL A 224 8.32 -0.30 5.74
CA VAL A 224 7.16 -0.80 5.01
C VAL A 224 7.58 -1.80 3.94
N GLY A 225 6.86 -2.92 3.83
CA GLY A 225 7.12 -3.94 2.81
C GLY A 225 8.21 -4.94 3.19
N ALA A 226 8.35 -5.28 4.47
CA ALA A 226 9.19 -6.40 4.90
C ALA A 226 8.65 -7.73 4.34
N GLU A 227 9.36 -8.36 3.41
CA GLU A 227 8.91 -9.59 2.73
C GLU A 227 9.40 -10.88 3.38
N THR A 228 10.51 -10.86 4.13
CA THR A 228 11.09 -12.08 4.73
C THR A 228 11.54 -11.89 6.18
N ALA A 229 11.62 -12.98 6.94
CA ALA A 229 12.10 -12.98 8.32
C ALA A 229 13.54 -12.47 8.43
N GLU A 230 14.41 -12.79 7.46
CA GLU A 230 15.80 -12.34 7.42
C GLU A 230 15.93 -10.81 7.35
N SER A 231 14.92 -10.12 6.80
CA SER A 231 14.91 -8.66 6.73
C SER A 231 14.72 -8.00 8.10
N LEU A 232 13.98 -8.63 9.03
CA LEU A 232 13.57 -8.01 10.30
C LEU A 232 14.76 -7.67 11.19
N GLY A 233 15.67 -8.62 11.41
CA GLY A 233 16.88 -8.36 12.22
C GLY A 233 17.80 -7.32 11.57
N THR A 234 17.79 -7.21 10.24
CA THR A 234 18.53 -6.15 9.54
C THR A 234 17.87 -4.80 9.75
N LEU A 235 16.55 -4.69 9.56
CA LEU A 235 15.78 -3.48 9.79
C LEU A 235 15.99 -2.91 11.20
N GLN A 236 15.94 -3.77 12.22
CA GLN A 236 16.19 -3.36 13.60
C GLN A 236 17.61 -2.79 13.78
N ARG A 237 18.64 -3.44 13.22
CA ARG A 237 20.03 -2.93 13.28
C ARG A 237 20.24 -1.61 12.56
N LEU A 238 19.43 -1.30 11.55
CA LEU A 238 19.48 -0.03 10.84
C LEU A 238 18.84 1.12 11.61
N GLY A 239 18.13 0.82 12.70
CA GLY A 239 17.44 1.83 13.51
C GLY A 239 15.99 2.06 13.09
N PHE A 240 15.34 1.07 12.46
CA PHE A 240 13.89 1.06 12.38
C PHE A 240 13.28 0.71 13.74
N ALA A 241 12.29 1.49 14.16
CA ALA A 241 11.54 1.26 15.40
C ALA A 241 10.33 0.35 15.16
N GLN A 242 9.68 0.51 14.01
CA GLN A 242 8.47 -0.24 13.65
C GLN A 242 8.63 -0.91 12.29
N VAL A 243 7.82 -1.94 12.04
CA VAL A 243 7.83 -2.70 10.79
C VAL A 243 6.42 -3.13 10.38
N GLN A 244 6.23 -3.21 9.07
CA GLN A 244 5.03 -3.70 8.41
C GLN A 244 5.41 -4.43 7.13
N GLY A 245 4.73 -5.54 6.83
CA GLY A 245 4.96 -6.26 5.58
C GLY A 245 4.49 -7.71 5.61
N ASN A 246 4.61 -8.37 4.47
CA ASN A 246 4.13 -9.73 4.25
C ASN A 246 4.87 -10.80 5.06
N ALA A 247 6.06 -10.50 5.57
CA ALA A 247 6.76 -11.35 6.54
C ALA A 247 5.96 -11.49 7.85
N ILE A 248 5.22 -10.43 8.23
CA ILE A 248 4.44 -10.36 9.46
C ILE A 248 3.02 -10.83 9.18
N SER A 249 2.35 -10.16 8.24
CA SER A 249 0.98 -10.49 7.86
C SER A 249 0.62 -9.85 6.52
N GLN A 250 -0.26 -10.51 5.78
CA GLN A 250 -1.00 -9.85 4.72
C GLN A 250 -2.00 -8.85 5.34
N PRO A 251 -2.50 -7.86 4.59
CA PRO A 251 -3.61 -7.03 5.07
C PRO A 251 -4.82 -7.90 5.43
N LEU A 252 -5.36 -7.69 6.62
CA LEU A 252 -6.43 -8.47 7.24
C LEU A 252 -7.77 -7.73 7.16
N MET A 253 -8.87 -8.47 7.19
CA MET A 253 -10.18 -7.83 7.37
C MET A 253 -10.34 -7.36 8.84
N PRO A 254 -11.19 -6.36 9.14
CA PRO A 254 -11.42 -5.88 10.50
C PRO A 254 -11.62 -6.99 11.54
N GLN A 255 -12.47 -7.97 11.22
CA GLN A 255 -12.80 -9.07 12.14
C GLN A 255 -11.63 -10.02 12.42
N ASP A 256 -10.63 -10.05 11.55
CA ASP A 256 -9.47 -10.93 11.68
C ASP A 256 -8.37 -10.29 12.54
N LEU A 257 -8.38 -8.96 12.70
CA LEU A 257 -7.39 -8.24 13.51
C LEU A 257 -7.43 -8.62 14.99
N ALA A 258 -8.62 -8.89 15.54
CA ALA A 258 -8.78 -9.29 16.94
C ALA A 258 -8.11 -10.65 17.25
N HIS A 259 -7.85 -11.45 16.22
CA HIS A 259 -7.22 -12.76 16.33
C HIS A 259 -5.73 -12.73 15.96
N PHE A 260 -5.19 -11.57 15.57
CA PHE A 260 -3.78 -11.43 15.21
C PHE A 260 -2.91 -11.34 16.47
N ASP A 261 -2.15 -12.40 16.74
CA ASP A 261 -1.16 -12.45 17.82
C ASP A 261 0.22 -12.01 17.32
N ALA A 262 0.56 -10.76 17.60
CA ALA A 262 1.83 -10.16 17.21
C ALA A 262 3.04 -10.86 17.86
N GLU A 263 2.92 -11.24 19.14
CA GLU A 263 4.05 -11.79 19.91
C GLU A 263 4.40 -13.18 19.39
N THR A 264 3.39 -14.04 19.22
CA THR A 264 3.57 -15.37 18.64
C THR A 264 4.11 -15.29 17.20
N THR A 265 3.58 -14.36 16.40
CA THR A 265 4.05 -14.16 15.01
C THR A 265 5.53 -13.78 14.97
N MET A 266 5.94 -12.80 15.79
CA MET A 266 7.33 -12.33 15.83
C MET A 266 8.28 -13.39 16.39
N ALA A 267 7.89 -14.13 17.43
CA ALA A 267 8.69 -15.22 17.98
C ALA A 267 8.97 -16.32 16.93
N GLY A 268 7.95 -16.69 16.13
CA GLY A 268 8.10 -17.63 15.03
C GLY A 268 9.09 -17.17 13.96
N LEU A 269 9.05 -15.88 13.61
CA LEU A 269 9.96 -15.30 12.62
C LEU A 269 11.42 -15.27 13.12
N VAL A 270 11.65 -14.90 14.38
CA VAL A 270 13.00 -14.90 14.98
C VAL A 270 13.59 -16.31 15.04
N ASN A 271 12.80 -17.31 15.44
CA ASN A 271 13.26 -18.70 15.50
C ASN A 271 13.62 -19.25 14.11
N SER A 272 12.82 -18.92 13.09
CA SER A 272 13.09 -19.33 11.70
C SER A 272 14.43 -18.79 11.16
N THR A 273 14.89 -17.64 11.64
CA THR A 273 16.21 -17.08 11.31
C THR A 273 17.37 -17.71 12.07
N GLN A 274 17.14 -18.32 13.25
CA GLN A 274 18.20 -18.94 14.06
C GLN A 274 18.48 -20.41 13.67
N GLU A 275 17.48 -21.15 13.21
CA GLU A 275 17.60 -22.57 12.88
C GLU A 275 18.27 -22.88 11.52
N ARG A 276 18.57 -21.87 10.69
CA ARG A 276 19.31 -22.09 9.44
C ARG A 276 20.83 -22.17 9.70
N PRO A 277 21.47 -23.36 9.59
CA PRO A 277 22.92 -23.44 9.71
C PRO A 277 23.60 -22.66 8.58
N LYS A 278 24.61 -21.85 8.91
CA LYS A 278 25.53 -21.24 7.94
C LYS A 278 26.30 -22.35 7.21
N LYS A 279 25.73 -22.93 6.15
CA LYS A 279 26.47 -23.82 5.25
C LYS A 279 27.50 -22.99 4.49
N LYS A 280 28.78 -23.13 4.84
CA LYS A 280 29.88 -22.93 3.89
C LYS A 280 29.63 -23.88 2.71
N SER A 281 29.47 -23.35 1.51
CA SER A 281 29.26 -24.16 0.31
C SER A 281 30.48 -25.04 0.02
N PRO A 282 30.38 -26.38 -0.02
CA PRO A 282 31.23 -27.18 -0.87
C PRO A 282 30.60 -27.21 -2.27
N ALA A 283 31.43 -27.02 -3.30
CA ALA A 283 31.01 -27.24 -4.67
C ALA A 283 30.67 -28.72 -4.86
N THR A 284 29.41 -29.03 -5.14
CA THR A 284 28.97 -30.35 -5.61
C THR A 284 27.76 -30.14 -6.53
N PRO A 285 27.72 -30.75 -7.72
CA PRO A 285 26.67 -30.49 -8.71
C PRO A 285 25.31 -31.02 -8.22
N PRO A 286 24.19 -30.46 -8.71
CA PRO A 286 22.86 -30.79 -8.19
C PRO A 286 22.42 -32.19 -8.61
N PRO A 287 21.73 -32.95 -7.72
CA PRO A 287 21.01 -34.15 -8.09
C PRO A 287 19.67 -33.81 -8.77
N GLU A 288 19.24 -34.69 -9.67
CA GLU A 288 17.98 -34.60 -10.41
C GLU A 288 16.73 -34.71 -9.51
N SER A 289 15.76 -33.87 -9.85
CA SER A 289 14.31 -33.93 -9.59
C SER A 289 13.81 -34.23 -8.18
N LEU A 290 13.30 -33.18 -7.52
CA LEU A 290 12.05 -33.28 -6.75
C LEU A 290 11.17 -32.09 -7.15
N ALA A 291 9.95 -32.37 -7.58
CA ALA A 291 9.00 -31.41 -8.15
C ALA A 291 8.64 -30.28 -7.17
N ALA A 292 8.83 -29.04 -7.61
CA ALA A 292 8.38 -27.84 -6.91
C ALA A 292 6.86 -27.71 -7.01
N GLN A 293 6.19 -27.42 -5.88
CA GLN A 293 4.83 -26.89 -5.90
C GLN A 293 4.85 -25.50 -6.55
N PRO A 294 3.87 -25.13 -7.39
CA PRO A 294 3.89 -23.85 -8.09
C PRO A 294 3.61 -22.69 -7.13
N SER A 295 4.60 -21.82 -6.92
CA SER A 295 4.41 -20.52 -6.30
C SER A 295 3.60 -19.59 -7.21
N ALA A 296 2.74 -18.76 -6.62
CA ALA A 296 1.85 -17.84 -7.34
C ALA A 296 2.61 -16.86 -8.29
N PRO A 297 2.05 -16.52 -9.46
CA PRO A 297 2.69 -15.59 -10.40
C PRO A 297 2.78 -14.18 -9.83
N ARG A 298 3.91 -13.50 -10.07
CA ARG A 298 4.13 -12.09 -9.68
C ARG A 298 3.82 -11.17 -10.87
N ALA A 299 3.07 -10.10 -10.66
CA ALA A 299 2.74 -9.13 -11.71
C ALA A 299 3.49 -7.81 -11.51
N LYS A 300 3.97 -7.20 -12.60
CA LYS A 300 4.55 -5.85 -12.63
C LYS A 300 3.67 -4.95 -13.50
N VAL A 301 3.20 -3.83 -12.96
CA VAL A 301 2.33 -2.89 -13.69
C VAL A 301 3.12 -1.63 -14.04
N GLN A 302 3.07 -1.20 -15.29
CA GLN A 302 3.68 0.05 -15.76
C GLN A 302 2.64 0.91 -16.49
N VAL A 303 2.52 2.19 -16.10
CA VAL A 303 1.59 3.14 -16.72
C VAL A 303 2.36 4.17 -17.54
N VAL A 304 2.09 4.26 -18.85
CA VAL A 304 2.69 5.25 -19.75
C VAL A 304 1.59 5.95 -20.54
N ARG A 305 1.46 7.28 -20.38
CA ARG A 305 0.51 8.14 -21.13
C ARG A 305 -0.93 7.57 -21.20
N GLY A 306 -1.49 7.19 -20.05
CA GLY A 306 -2.86 6.66 -19.95
C GLY A 306 -3.06 5.21 -20.40
N LYS A 307 -1.97 4.47 -20.66
CA LYS A 307 -2.00 3.02 -20.93
C LYS A 307 -1.32 2.29 -19.77
N ALA A 308 -2.01 1.34 -19.15
CA ALA A 308 -1.45 0.45 -18.14
C ALA A 308 -1.08 -0.90 -18.75
N SER A 309 0.21 -1.23 -18.80
CA SER A 309 0.73 -2.55 -19.19
C SER A 309 0.89 -3.39 -17.92
N VAL A 310 0.35 -4.61 -17.90
CA VAL A 310 0.53 -5.57 -16.80
C VAL A 310 1.38 -6.72 -17.29
N GLU A 311 2.61 -6.79 -16.81
CA GLU A 311 3.57 -7.84 -17.13
C GLU A 311 3.44 -8.96 -16.08
N LEU A 312 3.02 -10.15 -16.49
CA LEU A 312 2.90 -11.31 -15.61
C LEU A 312 4.19 -12.11 -15.69
N MET A 313 4.92 -12.20 -14.58
CA MET A 313 6.15 -12.97 -14.45
C MET A 313 5.83 -14.33 -13.84
N THR A 314 6.02 -15.39 -14.62
CA THR A 314 6.01 -16.78 -14.15
C THR A 314 7.44 -17.22 -13.91
N GLN A 315 7.78 -17.74 -12.73
CA GLN A 315 9.11 -18.30 -12.50
C GLN A 315 9.19 -19.72 -13.06
N GLY A 316 10.07 -19.92 -14.04
CA GLY A 316 10.39 -21.22 -14.63
C GLY A 316 10.30 -21.18 -16.16
N ASN A 317 11.46 -21.24 -16.81
CA ASN A 317 11.75 -21.13 -18.25
C ASN A 317 11.84 -19.70 -18.81
N GLU A 318 12.88 -19.46 -19.60
CA GLU A 318 13.38 -18.17 -20.10
C GLU A 318 12.44 -17.42 -21.07
N GLU A 319 11.15 -17.75 -21.11
CA GLU A 319 10.17 -17.00 -21.92
C GLU A 319 9.42 -15.98 -21.06
N THR A 320 9.87 -14.73 -21.16
CA THR A 320 9.13 -13.59 -20.63
C THR A 320 7.94 -13.32 -21.55
N ALA A 321 6.73 -13.77 -21.20
CA ALA A 321 5.53 -13.43 -21.94
C ALA A 321 5.02 -12.04 -21.53
N THR A 322 5.58 -10.97 -22.09
CA THR A 322 5.05 -9.61 -21.91
C THR A 322 3.68 -9.50 -22.61
N ARG A 323 2.59 -9.61 -21.83
CA ARG A 323 1.24 -9.35 -22.34
C ARG A 323 0.83 -7.91 -22.06
N ILE A 324 0.75 -7.08 -23.10
CA ILE A 324 0.31 -5.69 -22.99
C ILE A 324 -1.22 -5.65 -22.92
N TYR A 325 -1.76 -5.33 -21.74
CA TYR A 325 -3.16 -4.91 -21.62
C TYR A 325 -3.25 -3.44 -22.05
N ARG A 326 -4.27 -3.08 -22.83
CA ARG A 326 -4.48 -1.71 -23.26
C ARG A 326 -5.66 -1.14 -22.48
N LEU A 327 -5.40 -0.42 -21.41
CA LEU A 327 -6.43 0.47 -20.85
C LEU A 327 -6.63 1.63 -21.85
N SER A 328 -7.85 1.77 -22.36
CA SER A 328 -8.26 2.90 -23.21
C SER A 328 -9.28 3.72 -22.46
N ILE A 329 -8.84 4.80 -21.83
CA ILE A 329 -9.70 5.78 -21.15
C ILE A 329 -10.24 6.73 -22.23
N PRO A 330 -11.57 6.80 -22.47
CA PRO A 330 -12.11 7.78 -23.41
C PRO A 330 -11.99 9.19 -22.82
N LYS A 331 -11.81 10.20 -23.69
CA LYS A 331 -12.08 11.59 -23.31
C LYS A 331 -13.57 11.72 -22.96
N PRO A 332 -13.97 12.66 -22.09
CA PRO A 332 -15.38 12.88 -21.78
C PRO A 332 -16.13 13.20 -23.07
N ASP A 333 -17.01 12.31 -23.53
CA ASP A 333 -17.78 12.51 -24.75
C ASP A 333 -19.23 12.90 -24.42
N ASN A 334 -19.68 13.96 -25.09
CA ASN A 334 -21.07 14.38 -25.17
C ASN A 334 -21.94 13.22 -25.69
N ALA A 335 -23.07 13.02 -25.01
CA ALA A 335 -24.02 11.93 -25.22
C ALA A 335 -24.57 11.82 -26.65
N VAL A 336 -24.80 10.57 -27.13
CA VAL A 336 -25.95 10.18 -27.99
C VAL A 336 -26.29 8.69 -27.72
N PRO A 337 -27.59 8.30 -27.60
CA PRO A 337 -28.01 6.95 -27.19
C PRO A 337 -28.40 6.01 -28.35
N GLY A 338 -28.29 4.69 -28.11
CA GLY A 338 -29.12 3.66 -28.77
C GLY A 338 -28.38 2.49 -29.44
N ARG A 339 -28.40 1.30 -28.82
CA ARG A 339 -29.17 0.12 -29.28
C ARG A 339 -28.92 -1.12 -28.40
N PRO A 340 -29.88 -2.08 -28.38
CA PRO A 340 -29.97 -3.12 -27.35
C PRO A 340 -29.48 -4.51 -27.81
N ASP A 341 -29.43 -5.39 -26.81
CA ASP A 341 -29.46 -6.86 -26.81
C ASP A 341 -28.22 -7.67 -27.18
N ALA A 342 -27.70 -8.38 -26.16
CA ALA A 342 -27.44 -9.81 -26.23
C ALA A 342 -27.55 -10.40 -24.81
N GLU A 343 -28.67 -11.09 -24.58
CA GLU A 343 -28.96 -11.93 -23.42
C GLU A 343 -28.05 -13.17 -23.35
N ASP A 344 -27.97 -13.70 -22.12
CA ASP A 344 -27.65 -15.08 -21.72
C ASP A 344 -26.23 -15.63 -21.91
N ALA A 345 -25.42 -15.45 -20.86
CA ALA A 345 -24.55 -16.50 -20.35
C ALA A 345 -24.31 -16.32 -18.84
N GLU A 346 -24.63 -17.34 -18.04
CA GLU A 346 -24.31 -17.40 -16.60
C GLU A 346 -22.82 -17.01 -16.32
N PRO A 347 -22.55 -16.18 -15.29
CA PRO A 347 -21.23 -15.59 -15.10
C PRO A 347 -20.24 -16.59 -14.48
N ARG A 348 -19.46 -17.26 -15.34
CA ARG A 348 -18.28 -18.01 -14.92
C ARG A 348 -17.14 -17.04 -14.59
N SER A 349 -16.59 -17.18 -13.37
CA SER A 349 -15.61 -16.27 -12.76
C SER A 349 -14.44 -15.91 -13.68
N PHE A 350 -13.97 -14.65 -13.63
CA PHE A 350 -12.84 -14.13 -14.42
C PHE A 350 -11.61 -15.03 -14.37
N MET A 351 -11.28 -15.59 -13.20
CA MET A 351 -10.17 -16.53 -13.05
C MET A 351 -10.33 -17.80 -13.90
N SER A 352 -11.55 -18.31 -14.04
CA SER A 352 -11.85 -19.49 -14.88
C SER A 352 -11.81 -19.19 -16.39
N ARG A 353 -12.05 -17.94 -16.79
CA ARG A 353 -11.89 -17.46 -18.17
C ARG A 353 -10.41 -17.23 -18.49
N LEU A 354 -9.66 -16.66 -17.54
CA LEU A 354 -8.22 -16.45 -17.65
C LEU A 354 -7.45 -17.77 -17.70
N GLN A 355 -7.76 -18.73 -16.81
CA GLN A 355 -7.14 -20.07 -16.79
C GLN A 355 -7.44 -20.89 -18.05
N ARG A 356 -8.68 -20.87 -18.57
CA ARG A 356 -9.01 -21.56 -19.84
C ARG A 356 -8.37 -20.90 -21.06
N SER A 357 -8.27 -19.58 -21.07
CA SER A 357 -7.56 -18.87 -22.14
C SER A 357 -6.05 -19.15 -22.11
N LEU A 358 -5.47 -19.40 -20.92
CA LEU A 358 -4.10 -19.84 -20.75
C LEU A 358 -3.92 -21.31 -21.21
N ALA A 359 -4.82 -22.20 -20.79
CA ALA A 359 -4.81 -23.62 -21.14
C ALA A 359 -5.03 -23.88 -22.64
N ARG A 360 -5.85 -23.08 -23.33
CA ARG A 360 -6.02 -23.18 -24.80
C ARG A 360 -4.86 -22.60 -25.60
N SER A 361 -4.02 -21.75 -24.99
CA SER A 361 -2.87 -21.13 -25.65
C SER A 361 -1.57 -21.92 -25.50
N LEU A 362 -1.58 -22.94 -24.64
CA LEU A 362 -0.49 -23.89 -24.42
C LEU A 362 -1.03 -25.27 -24.82
N ASN A 363 -0.71 -25.77 -26.02
CA ASN A 363 -1.14 -27.12 -26.42
C ASN A 363 -0.60 -28.17 -25.44
N LEU A 364 -1.49 -28.66 -24.56
CA LEU A 364 -1.57 -30.03 -24.06
C LEU A 364 -2.98 -30.54 -24.38
#